data_AF-A0A1E3H2V3-F1
#
_entry.id   AF-A0A1E3H2V3-F1
#
_cell.length_a   1.000
_cell.length_b   1.000
_cell.length_c   1.000
_cell.angle_alpha   90.00
_cell.angle_beta   90.00
_cell.angle_gamma   90.00
#
_symmetry.space_group_name_H-M   'P 1'
#
loop_
_entity.id
_entity.type
_entity.pdbx_description
1 polymer ?
#
loop_
_entity_poly.entity_id
_entity_poly.type
_entity_poly.pdbx_seq_one_letter_code
_entity_poly.pdbx_strand_id
1 'polypeptide(L)'
;MGLPEELDDGIVDQLETAMQSGDELEAWSARESYNAMIDGGGRKRLDTLKDAVGSALDGALGGATLDLVTFAGCRGVRRHGDYSPARHGDLRAAIAGLAPVPATPLTEALKAALAAAREGGASRVLLVTDGRDTCDGDPCAAARAVGSGIPVDVVAIGAAASLGCIAEATGGRLLVRRPDYPLDAAIAEASAPEEADPPCGP
;
A
#
# COMPACT_ATOMS: atom_id res chain seq x y z
N MET A 1 4.27 4.19 -6.59
CA MET A 1 4.85 2.90 -7.02
C MET A 1 5.52 2.93 -8.39
N GLY A 2 5.83 4.11 -8.94
CA GLY A 2 6.53 4.23 -10.23
C GLY A 2 8.05 4.14 -10.15
N LEU A 3 8.62 4.18 -8.94
CA LEU A 3 10.06 4.11 -8.75
C LEU A 3 10.60 2.70 -9.07
N PRO A 4 11.88 2.60 -9.50
CA PRO A 4 12.54 1.32 -9.70
C PRO A 4 12.54 0.45 -8.44
N GLU A 5 12.43 -0.87 -8.64
CA GLU A 5 12.42 -1.88 -7.56
C GLU A 5 13.69 -1.85 -6.69
N GLU A 6 14.84 -1.68 -7.33
CA GLU A 6 16.18 -1.70 -6.74
C GLU A 6 16.64 -0.31 -6.26
N LEU A 7 15.79 0.72 -6.37
CA LEU A 7 16.17 2.07 -5.96
C LEU A 7 16.30 2.13 -4.43
N ASP A 8 17.48 2.51 -3.96
CA ASP A 8 17.79 2.74 -2.56
C ASP A 8 16.84 3.79 -1.94
N ASP A 9 16.21 3.43 -0.83
CA ASP A 9 15.24 4.31 -0.16
C ASP A 9 15.90 5.56 0.42
N GLY A 10 17.19 5.53 0.78
CA GLY A 10 17.94 6.69 1.23
C GLY A 10 18.13 7.73 0.14
N ILE A 11 18.30 7.31 -1.12
CA ILE A 11 18.32 8.21 -2.28
C ILE A 11 16.94 8.86 -2.47
N VAL A 12 15.87 8.09 -2.32
CA VAL A 12 14.49 8.61 -2.41
C VAL A 12 14.23 9.65 -1.33
N ASP A 13 14.61 9.36 -0.08
CA ASP A 13 14.44 10.28 1.05
C ASP A 13 15.21 11.59 0.86
N GLN A 14 16.43 11.53 0.31
CA GLN A 14 17.22 12.71 -0.03
C GLN A 14 16.53 13.57 -1.09
N LEU A 15 16.02 12.94 -2.16
CA LEU A 15 15.28 13.65 -3.21
C LEU A 15 13.99 14.26 -2.67
N GLU A 16 13.24 13.54 -1.84
CA GLU A 16 12.03 14.07 -1.20
C GLU A 16 12.33 15.25 -0.28
N THR A 17 13.41 15.17 0.49
CA THR A 17 13.86 16.26 1.37
C THR A 17 14.25 17.49 0.56
N ALA A 18 15.02 17.30 -0.51
CA ALA A 18 15.42 18.37 -1.43
C ALA A 18 14.20 19.00 -2.13
N MET A 19 13.19 18.21 -2.53
CA MET A 19 11.93 18.71 -3.09
C MET A 19 11.12 19.55 -2.09
N GLN A 20 11.30 19.34 -0.80
CA GLN A 20 10.64 20.09 0.27
C GLN A 20 11.51 21.24 0.80
N SER A 21 12.69 21.46 0.22
CA SER A 21 13.56 22.54 0.64
C SER A 21 12.97 23.89 0.23
N GLY A 22 13.37 24.96 0.94
CA GLY A 22 12.99 26.33 0.57
C GLY A 22 13.79 26.88 -0.62
N ASP A 23 14.70 26.08 -1.19
CA ASP A 23 15.50 26.44 -2.36
C ASP A 23 14.81 25.95 -3.64
N GLU A 24 14.28 26.88 -4.42
CA GLU A 24 13.52 26.57 -5.63
C GLU A 24 14.34 25.80 -6.69
N LEU A 25 15.65 26.07 -6.78
CA LEU A 25 16.51 25.42 -7.77
C LEU A 25 16.82 23.98 -7.37
N GLU A 26 17.12 23.78 -6.08
CA GLU A 26 17.33 22.45 -5.51
C GLU A 26 16.07 21.60 -5.63
N ALA A 27 14.91 22.14 -5.24
CA ALA A 27 13.64 21.44 -5.31
C ALA A 27 13.26 21.06 -6.74
N TRP A 28 13.52 21.94 -7.71
CA TRP A 28 13.31 21.63 -9.13
C TRP A 28 14.24 20.52 -9.63
N SER A 29 15.54 20.60 -9.33
CA SER A 29 16.53 19.58 -9.73
C SER A 29 16.21 18.19 -9.14
N ALA A 30 15.80 18.16 -7.87
CA ALA A 30 15.37 16.94 -7.21
C ALA A 30 14.12 16.34 -7.85
N ARG A 31 13.13 17.18 -8.22
CA ARG A 31 11.93 16.75 -8.94
C ARG A 31 12.27 16.15 -10.31
N GLU A 32 13.14 16.79 -11.08
CA GLU A 32 13.56 16.28 -12.39
C GLU A 32 14.27 14.92 -12.26
N SER A 33 15.17 14.79 -11.28
CA SER A 33 15.88 13.54 -11.00
C SER A 33 14.92 12.42 -10.62
N TYR A 34 13.94 12.72 -9.75
CA TYR A 34 12.91 11.79 -9.33
C TYR A 34 12.02 11.34 -10.51
N ASN A 35 11.57 12.28 -11.34
CA ASN A 35 10.77 11.97 -12.54
C ASN A 35 11.55 11.12 -13.54
N ALA A 36 12.83 11.42 -13.76
CA ALA A 36 13.68 10.63 -14.65
C ALA A 36 13.81 9.17 -14.19
N MET A 37 13.82 8.90 -12.89
CA MET A 37 13.83 7.52 -12.35
C MET A 37 12.49 6.81 -12.58
N ILE A 38 11.37 7.53 -12.52
CA ILE A 38 10.05 6.99 -12.85
C ILE A 38 9.97 6.66 -14.34
N ASP A 39 10.41 7.58 -15.21
CA ASP A 39 10.38 7.43 -16.67
C ASP A 39 11.42 6.42 -17.20
N GLY A 40 12.46 6.14 -16.40
CA GLY A 40 13.45 5.12 -16.71
C GLY A 40 12.82 3.74 -16.93
N GLY A 41 13.44 2.92 -17.77
CA GLY A 41 12.99 1.54 -17.98
C GLY A 41 13.28 0.63 -16.78
N GLY A 42 12.88 -0.63 -16.90
CA GLY A 42 13.13 -1.67 -15.89
C GLY A 42 11.96 -1.92 -14.94
N ARG A 43 12.18 -2.87 -14.02
CA ARG A 43 11.19 -3.31 -13.03
C ARG A 43 10.87 -2.20 -12.04
N LYS A 44 9.58 -1.95 -11.84
CA LYS A 44 9.07 -0.96 -10.88
C LYS A 44 8.63 -1.64 -9.59
N ARG A 45 8.55 -0.87 -8.50
CA ARG A 45 7.96 -1.32 -7.22
C ARG A 45 6.54 -1.89 -7.41
N LEU A 46 5.77 -1.32 -8.35
CA LEU A 46 4.45 -1.86 -8.70
C LEU A 46 4.53 -3.28 -9.28
N ASP A 47 5.55 -3.60 -10.07
CA ASP A 47 5.72 -4.94 -10.65
C ASP A 47 6.02 -5.96 -9.56
N THR A 48 6.86 -5.61 -8.58
CA THR A 48 7.11 -6.44 -7.39
C THR A 48 5.82 -6.67 -6.60
N LEU A 49 4.96 -5.66 -6.46
CA LEU A 49 3.65 -5.82 -5.81
C LEU A 49 2.75 -6.79 -6.57
N LYS A 50 2.70 -6.68 -7.91
CA LYS A 50 1.90 -7.60 -8.73
C LYS A 50 2.33 -9.05 -8.52
N ASP A 51 3.64 -9.30 -8.52
CA ASP A 51 4.19 -10.64 -8.28
C ASP A 51 3.88 -11.14 -6.87
N ALA A 52 4.09 -10.29 -5.85
CA ALA A 52 3.85 -10.62 -4.47
C ALA A 52 2.37 -10.97 -4.19
N VAL A 53 1.43 -10.23 -4.78
CA VAL A 53 0.01 -10.58 -4.70
C VAL A 53 -0.27 -11.89 -5.44
N GLY A 54 0.34 -12.12 -6.62
CA GLY A 54 0.24 -13.39 -7.34
C GLY A 54 0.64 -14.57 -6.47
N SER A 55 1.82 -14.50 -5.84
CA SER A 55 2.32 -15.51 -4.90
C SER A 55 1.42 -15.68 -3.67
N ALA A 56 0.89 -14.58 -3.12
CA ALA A 56 -0.05 -14.65 -2.00
C ALA A 56 -1.34 -15.37 -2.40
N LEU A 57 -1.87 -15.12 -3.61
CA LEU A 57 -3.06 -15.83 -4.13
C LEU A 57 -2.79 -17.32 -4.36
N ASP A 58 -1.56 -17.71 -4.72
CA ASP A 58 -1.18 -19.13 -4.82
C ASP A 58 -0.99 -19.79 -3.44
N GLY A 59 -0.86 -19.00 -2.37
CA GLY A 59 -0.60 -19.48 -1.00
C GLY A 59 -1.61 -18.94 0.01
N ALA A 60 -1.17 -18.00 0.84
CA ALA A 60 -1.90 -17.52 2.03
C ALA A 60 -3.32 -17.00 1.74
N LEU A 61 -3.56 -16.46 0.54
CA LEU A 61 -4.84 -15.91 0.11
C LEU A 61 -5.66 -16.84 -0.78
N GLY A 62 -5.20 -18.06 -1.08
CA GLY A 62 -5.85 -18.95 -2.06
C GLY A 62 -7.30 -19.33 -1.74
N GLY A 63 -7.70 -19.30 -0.46
CA GLY A 63 -9.08 -19.51 -0.01
C GLY A 63 -9.88 -18.24 0.26
N ALA A 64 -9.28 -17.06 0.15
CA ALA A 64 -9.88 -15.80 0.56
C ALA A 64 -10.77 -15.20 -0.52
N THR A 65 -11.85 -14.52 -0.09
CA THR A 65 -12.56 -13.56 -0.93
C THR A 65 -11.95 -12.18 -0.72
N LEU A 66 -11.56 -11.50 -1.80
CA LEU A 66 -10.80 -10.26 -1.76
C LEU A 66 -11.56 -9.15 -2.46
N ASP A 67 -11.59 -7.95 -1.89
CA ASP A 67 -12.05 -6.75 -2.58
C ASP A 67 -10.84 -5.89 -2.94
N LEU A 68 -10.79 -5.39 -4.18
CA LEU A 68 -9.67 -4.60 -4.67
C LEU A 68 -10.06 -3.12 -4.78
N VAL A 69 -9.37 -2.27 -4.03
CA VAL A 69 -9.39 -0.81 -4.21
C VAL A 69 -8.03 -0.35 -4.69
N THR A 70 -7.99 0.44 -5.77
CA THR A 70 -6.77 1.06 -6.29
C THR A 70 -6.88 2.56 -6.29
N PHE A 71 -5.74 3.24 -6.38
CA PHE A 71 -5.66 4.67 -6.57
C PHE A 71 -4.65 5.01 -7.67
N ALA A 72 -4.97 6.05 -8.45
CA ALA A 72 -4.18 6.50 -9.59
C ALA A 72 -4.41 7.99 -9.84
N GLY A 73 -3.61 8.85 -9.22
CA GLY A 73 -3.83 10.30 -9.22
C GLY A 73 -4.95 10.75 -8.29
N CYS A 74 -5.02 12.05 -7.99
CA CYS A 74 -5.85 12.59 -6.90
C CYS A 74 -7.37 12.38 -7.04
N ARG A 75 -7.87 11.94 -8.20
CA ARG A 75 -9.28 11.60 -8.44
C ARG A 75 -9.49 10.16 -8.95
N GLY A 76 -8.45 9.32 -8.83
CA GLY A 76 -8.41 7.99 -9.41
C GLY A 76 -8.61 6.85 -8.42
N VAL A 77 -9.27 7.08 -7.28
CA VAL A 77 -9.70 5.98 -6.40
C VAL A 77 -10.80 5.18 -7.10
N ARG A 78 -10.62 3.86 -7.16
CA ARG A 78 -11.55 2.93 -7.83
C ARG A 78 -11.62 1.61 -7.06
N ARG A 79 -12.85 1.16 -6.80
CA ARG A 79 -13.14 -0.20 -6.34
C ARG A 79 -13.39 -1.08 -7.57
N HIS A 80 -12.72 -2.22 -7.66
CA HIS A 80 -12.85 -3.17 -8.77
C HIS A 80 -13.83 -4.30 -8.47
N GLY A 81 -14.27 -4.41 -7.21
CA GLY A 81 -15.26 -5.36 -6.74
C GLY A 81 -14.66 -6.52 -5.96
N ASP A 82 -15.50 -7.47 -5.59
CA ASP A 82 -15.12 -8.68 -4.88
C ASP A 82 -14.66 -9.81 -5.82
N TYR A 83 -13.69 -10.58 -5.36
CA TYR A 83 -13.05 -11.67 -6.06
C TYR A 83 -13.02 -12.88 -5.12
N SER A 84 -13.96 -13.78 -5.28
CA SER A 84 -13.96 -15.09 -4.62
C SER A 84 -12.76 -15.94 -5.11
N PRO A 85 -12.44 -17.06 -4.43
CA PRO A 85 -11.39 -17.98 -4.89
C PRO A 85 -11.51 -18.41 -6.36
N ALA A 86 -12.74 -18.64 -6.84
CA ALA A 86 -13.00 -18.97 -8.24
C ALA A 86 -12.68 -17.84 -9.22
N ARG A 87 -12.61 -16.59 -8.74
CA ARG A 87 -12.34 -15.37 -9.51
C ARG A 87 -10.94 -14.82 -9.29
N HIS A 88 -10.04 -15.55 -8.62
CA HIS A 88 -8.64 -15.12 -8.48
C HIS A 88 -7.93 -14.92 -9.82
N GLY A 89 -8.35 -15.62 -10.88
CA GLY A 89 -7.88 -15.34 -12.25
C GLY A 89 -8.22 -13.93 -12.73
N ASP A 90 -9.44 -13.46 -12.48
CA ASP A 90 -9.87 -12.09 -12.80
C ASP A 90 -9.10 -11.06 -11.97
N LEU A 91 -8.88 -11.35 -10.69
CA LEU A 91 -8.11 -10.49 -9.79
C LEU A 91 -6.66 -10.33 -10.28
N ARG A 92 -6.01 -11.43 -10.68
CA ARG A 92 -4.67 -11.39 -11.27
C ARG A 92 -4.63 -10.54 -12.53
N ALA A 93 -5.63 -10.67 -13.40
CA ALA A 93 -5.71 -9.86 -14.62
C ALA A 93 -5.90 -8.37 -14.30
N ALA A 94 -6.77 -8.03 -13.34
CA ALA A 94 -6.99 -6.66 -12.90
C ALA A 94 -5.71 -6.03 -12.32
N ILE A 95 -5.01 -6.75 -11.45
CA ILE A 95 -3.75 -6.30 -10.84
C ILE A 95 -2.64 -6.18 -11.88
N ALA A 96 -2.51 -7.15 -12.79
CA ALA A 96 -1.51 -7.12 -13.86
C ALA A 96 -1.65 -5.90 -14.77
N GLY A 97 -2.89 -5.47 -15.02
CA GLY A 97 -3.22 -4.29 -15.84
C GLY A 97 -2.95 -2.94 -15.17
N LEU A 98 -2.59 -2.89 -13.89
CA LEU A 98 -2.32 -1.63 -13.20
C LEU A 98 -1.04 -0.96 -13.73
N ALA A 99 -1.10 0.36 -13.88
CA ALA A 99 0.05 1.18 -14.27
C ALA A 99 0.34 2.21 -13.16
N PRO A 100 1.60 2.56 -12.93
CA PRO A 100 1.92 3.63 -12.00
C PRO A 100 1.41 4.96 -12.57
N VAL A 101 0.57 5.64 -11.81
CA VAL A 101 0.08 6.98 -12.12
C VAL A 101 0.56 7.94 -11.04
N PRO A 102 1.06 9.14 -11.39
CA PRO A 102 1.50 10.12 -10.41
C PRO A 102 0.39 10.50 -9.41
N ALA A 103 0.82 10.89 -8.22
CA ALA A 103 0.00 11.25 -7.06
C ALA A 103 -0.77 10.11 -6.38
N THR A 104 -0.88 10.24 -5.05
CA THR A 104 -1.23 9.17 -4.12
C THR A 104 -2.34 9.68 -3.19
N PRO A 105 -3.62 9.54 -3.55
CA PRO A 105 -4.73 9.96 -2.69
C PRO A 105 -5.01 8.92 -1.60
N LEU A 106 -4.04 8.64 -0.73
CA LEU A 106 -4.14 7.60 0.30
C LEU A 106 -5.32 7.78 1.22
N THR A 107 -5.62 9.02 1.59
CA THR A 107 -6.72 9.36 2.51
C THR A 107 -8.05 8.92 1.92
N GLU A 108 -8.30 9.22 0.64
CA GLU A 108 -9.53 8.85 -0.04
C GLU A 108 -9.57 7.35 -0.38
N ALA A 109 -8.44 6.75 -0.73
CA ALA A 109 -8.33 5.32 -0.96
C ALA A 109 -8.63 4.52 0.32
N LEU A 110 -8.09 4.95 1.45
CA LEU A 110 -8.33 4.34 2.76
C LEU A 110 -9.81 4.42 3.16
N LYS A 111 -10.44 5.58 2.99
CA LYS A 111 -11.88 5.75 3.23
C LYS A 111 -12.71 4.80 2.36
N ALA A 112 -12.39 4.71 1.07
CA ALA A 112 -13.09 3.83 0.14
C ALA A 112 -12.91 2.34 0.51
N ALA A 113 -11.69 1.93 0.87
CA ALA A 113 -11.41 0.56 1.31
C ALA A 113 -12.16 0.22 2.60
N LEU A 114 -12.18 1.11 3.58
CA LEU A 114 -12.91 0.91 4.84
C LEU A 114 -14.43 0.92 4.65
N ALA A 115 -14.96 1.68 3.68
CA ALA A 115 -16.37 1.63 3.32
C ALA A 115 -16.73 0.28 2.67
N ALA A 116 -15.94 -0.14 1.68
CA ALA A 116 -16.11 -1.44 1.00
C ALA A 116 -16.00 -2.61 1.99
N ALA A 117 -15.04 -2.55 2.92
CA ALA A 117 -14.84 -3.55 3.94
C ALA A 117 -16.07 -3.68 4.87
N ARG A 118 -16.68 -2.57 5.28
CA ARG A 118 -17.91 -2.57 6.08
C ARG A 118 -19.10 -3.13 5.31
N GLU A 119 -19.25 -2.76 4.04
CA GLU A 119 -20.33 -3.24 3.18
C GLU A 119 -20.21 -4.75 2.90
N GLY A 120 -19.00 -5.23 2.65
CA GLY A 120 -18.71 -6.62 2.31
C GLY A 120 -18.46 -7.55 3.50
N GLY A 121 -18.42 -7.02 4.72
CA GLY A 121 -18.11 -7.80 5.94
C GLY A 121 -16.67 -8.32 5.98
N ALA A 122 -15.72 -7.57 5.42
CA ALA A 122 -14.31 -7.94 5.46
C ALA A 122 -13.75 -7.86 6.88
N SER A 123 -12.93 -8.83 7.25
CA SER A 123 -12.32 -8.90 8.58
C SER A 123 -11.12 -7.95 8.76
N ARG A 124 -10.49 -7.54 7.65
CA ARG A 124 -9.30 -6.68 7.65
C ARG A 124 -9.12 -5.97 6.31
N VAL A 125 -8.32 -4.91 6.31
CA VAL A 125 -7.89 -4.19 5.11
C VAL A 125 -6.38 -4.26 5.01
N LEU A 126 -5.86 -4.59 3.83
CA LEU A 126 -4.45 -4.56 3.52
C LEU A 126 -4.13 -3.32 2.68
N LEU A 127 -3.42 -2.35 3.24
CA LEU A 127 -2.96 -1.15 2.55
C LEU A 127 -1.52 -1.33 2.10
N VAL A 128 -1.27 -1.47 0.80
CA VAL A 128 0.09 -1.47 0.26
C VAL A 128 0.40 -0.11 -0.37
N THR A 129 1.47 0.55 0.08
CA THR A 129 1.88 1.86 -0.46
C THR A 129 3.39 2.05 -0.38
N ASP A 130 3.96 2.79 -1.34
CA ASP A 130 5.38 3.15 -1.38
C ASP A 130 5.67 4.62 -1.06
N GLY A 131 4.64 5.38 -0.67
CA GLY A 131 4.78 6.80 -0.38
C GLY A 131 3.65 7.33 0.50
N ARG A 132 3.71 8.64 0.76
CA ARG A 132 2.74 9.40 1.56
C ARG A 132 1.58 9.90 0.70
N ASP A 133 0.57 10.47 1.35
CA ASP A 133 -0.50 11.18 0.64
C ASP A 133 0.08 12.43 -0.04
N THR A 134 -0.25 12.64 -1.31
CA THR A 134 0.21 13.80 -2.11
C THR A 134 -0.94 14.60 -2.71
N CYS A 135 -2.14 14.43 -2.15
CA CYS A 135 -3.38 15.05 -2.60
C CYS A 135 -4.07 15.81 -1.44
N ASP A 136 -3.26 16.39 -0.56
CA ASP A 136 -3.66 17.21 0.60
C ASP A 136 -4.54 16.46 1.62
N GLY A 137 -4.41 15.13 1.69
CA GLY A 137 -5.11 14.30 2.65
C GLY A 137 -4.31 14.03 3.93
N ASP A 138 -5.03 13.66 5.01
CA ASP A 138 -4.46 13.11 6.24
C ASP A 138 -4.97 11.67 6.46
N PRO A 139 -4.20 10.64 6.04
CA PRO A 139 -4.63 9.26 6.17
C PRO A 139 -4.64 8.79 7.63
N CYS A 140 -3.80 9.37 8.50
CA CYS A 140 -3.80 9.09 9.94
C CYS A 140 -5.10 9.60 10.59
N ALA A 141 -5.55 10.81 10.25
CA ALA A 141 -6.82 11.34 10.72
C ALA A 141 -8.00 10.52 10.21
N ALA A 142 -7.97 10.10 8.94
CA ALA A 142 -9.00 9.24 8.38
C ALA A 142 -9.07 7.88 9.10
N ALA A 143 -7.93 7.26 9.41
CA ALA A 143 -7.86 6.03 10.20
C ALA A 143 -8.44 6.23 11.61
N ARG A 144 -8.05 7.29 12.31
CA ARG A 144 -8.57 7.63 13.65
C ARG A 144 -10.07 7.91 13.66
N ALA A 145 -10.60 8.54 12.62
CA ALA A 145 -12.04 8.84 12.50
C ALA A 145 -12.89 7.58 12.35
N VAL A 146 -12.32 6.50 11.80
CA VAL A 146 -12.98 5.20 11.67
C VAL A 146 -12.94 4.42 12.98
N GLY A 147 -11.84 4.52 13.73
CA GLY A 147 -11.64 3.83 15.00
C GLY A 147 -11.39 2.32 14.87
N SER A 148 -11.38 1.64 16.01
CA SER A 148 -11.17 0.19 16.11
C SER A 148 -12.42 -0.58 15.66
N GLY A 149 -12.33 -1.30 14.55
CA GLY A 149 -13.43 -2.16 14.07
C GLY A 149 -13.07 -2.99 12.86
N ILE A 150 -12.24 -2.46 11.97
CA ILE A 150 -11.61 -3.23 10.88
C ILE A 150 -10.11 -2.89 10.92
N PRO A 151 -9.24 -3.83 11.31
CA PRO A 151 -7.80 -3.60 11.33
C PRO A 151 -7.29 -3.29 9.93
N VAL A 152 -6.43 -2.29 9.82
CA VAL A 152 -5.73 -1.93 8.59
C VAL A 152 -4.26 -2.30 8.73
N ASP A 153 -3.86 -3.39 8.12
CA ASP A 153 -2.45 -3.75 8.00
C ASP A 153 -1.82 -2.90 6.89
N VAL A 154 -0.75 -2.19 7.22
CA VAL A 154 -0.02 -1.33 6.29
C VAL A 154 1.25 -2.03 5.85
N VAL A 155 1.35 -2.34 4.57
CA VAL A 155 2.57 -2.84 3.93
C VAL A 155 3.27 -1.67 3.23
N ALA A 156 4.28 -1.14 3.90
CA ALA A 156 5.05 0.01 3.47
C ALA A 156 6.26 -0.39 2.63
N ILE A 157 6.47 0.29 1.51
CA ILE A 157 7.69 0.20 0.68
C ILE A 157 8.41 1.54 0.78
N GLY A 158 9.65 1.58 1.26
CA GLY A 158 10.39 2.84 1.44
C GLY A 158 9.71 3.86 2.37
N ALA A 159 9.57 5.11 1.91
CA ALA A 159 9.10 6.27 2.71
C ALA A 159 7.69 6.11 3.34
N ALA A 160 6.92 5.11 2.92
CA ALA A 160 5.63 4.74 3.52
C ALA A 160 5.72 4.26 4.98
N ALA A 161 6.91 4.01 5.53
CA ALA A 161 7.09 3.60 6.93
C ALA A 161 6.50 4.63 7.94
N SER A 162 6.39 5.90 7.53
CA SER A 162 5.76 6.97 8.31
C SER A 162 4.25 6.81 8.54
N LEU A 163 3.61 5.79 7.95
CA LEU A 163 2.16 5.54 8.03
C LEU A 163 1.75 4.59 9.18
N GLY A 164 2.63 4.35 10.16
CA GLY A 164 2.34 3.50 11.33
C GLY A 164 1.10 3.93 12.12
N CYS A 165 0.79 5.23 12.11
CA CYS A 165 -0.43 5.80 12.71
C CYS A 165 -1.73 5.12 12.23
N ILE A 166 -1.77 4.62 10.98
CA ILE A 166 -2.97 3.98 10.40
C ILE A 166 -3.18 2.63 11.07
N ALA A 167 -2.12 1.84 11.13
CA ALA A 167 -2.11 0.53 11.79
C ALA A 167 -2.47 0.70 13.28
N GLU A 168 -1.80 1.62 13.98
CA GLU A 168 -2.06 1.92 15.39
C GLU A 168 -3.51 2.35 15.66
N ALA A 169 -4.07 3.23 14.83
CA ALA A 169 -5.42 3.74 15.01
C ALA A 169 -6.52 2.70 14.76
N THR A 170 -6.22 1.67 13.96
CA THR A 170 -7.20 0.66 13.52
C THR A 170 -7.02 -0.70 14.18
N GLY A 171 -5.90 -0.90 14.89
CA GLY A 171 -5.52 -2.18 15.47
C GLY A 171 -4.89 -3.14 14.46
N GLY A 172 -4.35 -2.63 13.34
CA GLY A 172 -3.59 -3.42 12.38
C GLY A 172 -2.09 -3.39 12.65
N ARG A 173 -1.30 -3.95 11.72
CA ARG A 173 0.16 -4.00 11.81
C ARG A 173 0.83 -3.13 10.75
N LEU A 174 2.01 -2.58 11.09
CA LEU A 174 2.90 -1.97 10.10
C LEU A 174 3.98 -2.98 9.70
N LEU A 175 4.01 -3.32 8.41
CA LEU A 175 4.97 -4.22 7.81
C LEU A 175 5.79 -3.43 6.79
N VAL A 176 7.10 -3.31 7.03
CA VAL A 176 7.99 -2.54 6.14
C VAL A 176 8.78 -3.52 5.28
N ARG A 177 8.71 -3.36 3.95
CA ARG A 177 9.54 -4.12 3.01
C ARG A 177 11.01 -3.84 3.33
N ARG A 178 11.78 -4.91 3.48
CA ARG A 178 13.23 -4.87 3.65
C ARG A 178 13.88 -5.91 2.73
N PRO A 179 15.18 -5.82 2.42
CA PRO A 179 15.87 -6.84 1.64
C PRO A 179 15.73 -8.25 2.21
N ASP A 180 15.69 -8.38 3.54
CA ASP A 180 15.51 -9.64 4.28
C ASP A 180 14.03 -10.00 4.55
N TYR A 181 13.10 -9.11 4.21
CA TYR A 181 11.66 -9.29 4.43
C TYR A 181 10.89 -8.89 3.17
N PRO A 182 10.72 -9.86 2.23
CA PRO A 182 10.15 -9.59 0.91
C PRO A 182 8.64 -9.33 1.00
N LEU A 183 8.11 -8.73 -0.07
CA LEU A 183 6.76 -8.20 -0.09
C LEU A 183 5.67 -9.28 -0.03
N ASP A 184 5.94 -10.45 -0.61
CA ASP A 184 5.08 -11.63 -0.54
C ASP A 184 4.96 -12.16 0.90
N ALA A 185 6.07 -12.19 1.65
CA ALA A 185 6.07 -12.54 3.07
C ALA A 185 5.26 -11.52 3.89
N ALA A 186 5.45 -10.22 3.63
CA ALA A 186 4.67 -9.16 4.27
C ALA A 186 3.16 -9.30 4.01
N ILE A 187 2.77 -9.55 2.75
CA ILE A 187 1.36 -9.75 2.39
C ILE A 187 0.81 -11.02 3.05
N ALA A 188 1.56 -12.12 3.05
CA ALA A 188 1.15 -13.36 3.69
C ALA A 188 0.94 -13.19 5.20
N GLU A 189 1.87 -12.52 5.88
CA GLU A 189 1.75 -12.22 7.30
C GLU A 189 0.56 -11.30 7.58
N ALA A 190 0.39 -10.24 6.79
CA ALA A 190 -0.75 -9.31 6.90
C ALA A 190 -2.10 -10.01 6.73
N SER A 191 -2.13 -11.03 5.86
CA SER A 191 -3.33 -11.78 5.53
C SER A 191 -3.68 -12.86 6.55
N ALA A 192 -2.71 -13.30 7.37
CA ALA A 192 -2.96 -14.26 8.41
C ALA A 192 -3.92 -13.69 9.47
N PRO A 193 -4.86 -14.51 9.99
CA PRO A 193 -5.65 -14.11 11.16
C PRO A 193 -4.70 -13.78 12.31
N GLU A 194 -5.05 -12.78 13.11
CA GLU A 194 -4.32 -12.49 14.34
C GLU A 194 -4.41 -13.74 15.23
N GLU A 195 -3.28 -14.34 15.58
CA GLU A 195 -3.27 -15.38 16.61
C GLU A 195 -3.81 -14.72 17.87
N ALA A 196 -5.02 -15.14 18.29
CA ALA A 196 -5.60 -14.68 19.54
C ALA A 196 -4.57 -14.95 20.64
N ASP A 197 -4.20 -13.90 21.38
CA ASP A 197 -3.38 -14.03 22.59
C ASP A 197 -3.86 -15.25 23.37
N PRO A 198 -2.98 -16.24 23.67
CA PRO A 198 -3.40 -17.36 24.51
C PRO A 198 -3.94 -16.76 25.80
N PRO A 199 -5.13 -17.17 26.27
CA PRO A 199 -5.71 -16.59 27.47
C PRO A 199 -4.67 -16.67 28.57
N CYS A 200 -4.32 -15.53 29.17
CA CYS A 200 -3.44 -15.49 30.33
C CYS A 200 -4.00 -16.50 31.34
N GLY A 201 -3.25 -17.60 31.52
CA GLY A 201 -3.65 -18.70 32.38
C GLY A 201 -3.76 -18.26 33.84
N PRO A 202 -4.45 -19.05 34.68
CA PRO A 202 -4.89 -18.66 36.02
C PRO A 202 -3.74 -18.34 36.99
#